data_AF-A0AAE3QUP3-F1
#
_entry.id   AF-A0AAE3QUP3-F1
#
_cell.length_a   1.000
_cell.length_b   1.000
_cell.length_c   1.000
_cell.angle_alpha   90.00
_cell.angle_beta   90.00
_cell.angle_gamma   90.00
#
_symmetry.space_group_name_H-M   'P 1'
#
loop_
_entity.id
_entity.type
_entity.pdbx_description
1 polymer ?
#
loop_
_entity_poly.entity_id
_entity_poly.type
_entity_poly.pdbx_seq_one_letter_code
_entity_poly.pdbx_strand_id
1 'polypeptide(L)' 'MKREAIIDFNVENPNLYRIVWKSKTSDISAVGSYTCTKDEADNSVRELNNTYPDYHHWAEPNPRLN' A
#
# COMPACT_ATOMS: atom_id res chain seq x y z
N MET A 1 22.68 13.47 -26.69
CA MET A 1 22.24 12.07 -26.49
C MET A 1 21.30 12.06 -25.30
N LYS A 2 20.01 11.76 -25.51
CA LYS A 2 19.02 11.66 -24.43
C LYS A 2 19.13 10.26 -23.82
N ARG A 3 19.47 10.16 -22.53
CA ARG A 3 19.30 8.91 -21.79
C ARG A 3 17.82 8.83 -21.42
N GLU A 4 17.09 8.00 -22.13
CA GLU A 4 15.76 7.59 -21.69
C GLU A 4 15.97 6.74 -20.45
N ALA A 5 15.43 7.18 -19.31
CA ALA A 5 15.37 6.36 -18.12
C ALA A 5 14.37 5.24 -18.42
N ILE A 6 14.89 4.07 -18.80
CA ILE A 6 14.12 2.83 -18.74
C ILE A 6 13.84 2.63 -17.26
N ILE A 7 12.61 2.93 -16.84
CA ILE A 7 12.10 2.48 -15.56
C ILE A 7 11.96 0.98 -15.73
N ASP A 8 12.96 0.22 -15.30
CA ASP A 8 12.81 -1.20 -15.03
C ASP A 8 11.70 -1.32 -13.99
N PHE A 9 10.47 -1.57 -14.44
CA PHE A 9 9.45 -2.20 -13.62
C PHE A 9 9.99 -3.60 -13.35
N ASN A 10 10.89 -3.71 -12.37
CA ASN A 10 11.42 -4.99 -11.96
C ASN A 10 10.25 -5.72 -11.26
N VAL A 11 9.51 -6.53 -12.03
CA VAL A 11 8.42 -7.42 -11.60
C VAL A 11 9.02 -8.61 -10.85
N GLU A 12 9.91 -8.35 -9.89
CA GLU A 12 10.67 -9.37 -9.17
C GLU A 12 10.45 -9.31 -7.65
N ASN A 13 9.57 -8.45 -7.16
CA ASN A 13 9.17 -8.43 -5.75
C ASN A 13 7.81 -9.13 -5.58
N PRO A 14 7.76 -10.45 -5.35
CA PRO A 14 6.51 -11.17 -5.05
C PRO A 14 5.84 -10.71 -3.74
N ASN A 15 6.48 -9.79 -2.99
CA ASN A 15 6.06 -9.33 -1.68
C ASN A 15 5.58 -7.87 -1.68
N LEU A 16 4.94 -7.38 -2.75
CA LEU A 16 4.30 -6.06 -2.67
C LEU A 16 3.05 -6.15 -1.80
N TYR A 17 2.90 -5.20 -0.89
CA TYR A 17 1.72 -5.07 -0.05
C TYR A 17 0.78 -4.00 -0.62
N ARG A 18 -0.49 -4.10 -0.25
CA ARG A 18 -1.49 -3.04 -0.43
C ARG A 18 -1.91 -2.53 0.94
N ILE A 19 -2.20 -1.24 1.01
CA ILE A 19 -2.81 -0.64 2.21
C ILE A 19 -4.32 -0.65 2.01
N VAL A 20 -5.02 -1.14 3.01
CA VAL A 20 -6.48 -1.24 3.03
C VAL A 20 -7.00 -0.52 4.26
N TRP A 21 -8.25 -0.07 4.18
CA TRP A 21 -8.85 0.67 5.29
C TRP A 21 -10.34 0.39 5.45
N LYS A 22 -10.81 0.58 6.69
CA LYS A 22 -12.22 0.51 7.06
C LYS A 22 -12.58 1.69 7.96
N SER A 23 -13.70 2.34 7.69
CA SER A 23 -14.27 3.34 8.59
C SER A 23 -14.62 2.70 9.93
N LYS A 24 -14.36 3.39 11.05
CA LYS A 24 -14.76 2.93 12.38
C LYS A 24 -16.22 3.20 12.71
N THR A 25 -16.84 4.13 11.98
CA THR A 25 -18.19 4.64 12.25
C THR A 25 -19.22 4.23 11.19
N SER A 26 -18.78 3.60 10.11
CA SER A 26 -19.64 3.11 9.03
C SER A 26 -19.12 1.79 8.48
N ASP A 27 -19.94 1.09 7.70
CA ASP A 27 -19.55 -0.15 7.03
C ASP A 27 -18.72 0.07 5.75
N ILE A 28 -18.30 1.30 5.49
CA ILE A 28 -17.50 1.65 4.32
C ILE A 28 -16.05 1.14 4.51
N SER A 29 -15.54 0.45 3.49
CA SER A 29 -14.15 0.07 3.35
C SER A 29 -13.66 0.33 1.92
N ALA A 30 -12.36 0.53 1.75
CA ALA A 30 -11.75 0.57 0.43
C ALA A 30 -10.30 0.09 0.48
N VAL A 31 -9.73 -0.07 -0.71
CA VAL A 31 -8.34 -0.46 -0.92
C VAL A 31 -7.57 0.72 -1.52
N GLY A 32 -6.45 1.09 -0.89
CA GLY A 32 -5.53 2.11 -1.36
C GLY A 32 -4.61 1.60 -2.47
N SER A 33 -3.97 2.53 -3.18
CA SER A 33 -3.11 2.23 -4.33
C SER A 33 -1.85 1.45 -3.95
N TYR A 34 -1.39 0.60 -4.88
CA TYR A 34 -0.33 -0.39 -4.74
C TYR A 34 1.03 0.26 -4.50
N THR A 35 1.64 0.05 -3.33
CA THR A 35 3.06 0.34 -3.17
C THR A 35 3.71 -0.51 -2.07
N CYS A 36 4.94 -0.91 -2.40
CA CYS A 36 6.08 -1.21 -1.54
C CYS A 36 6.15 -2.52 -0.71
N THR A 37 7.34 -2.72 -0.13
CA THR A 37 7.72 -3.82 0.76
C THR A 37 6.91 -3.80 2.06
N LYS A 38 6.98 -4.86 2.86
CA LYS A 38 6.27 -4.94 4.15
C LYS A 38 6.61 -3.77 5.09
N ASP A 39 7.87 -3.41 5.21
CA ASP A 39 8.33 -2.38 6.16
C ASP A 39 7.79 -0.99 5.81
N GLU A 40 7.79 -0.66 4.52
CA GLU A 40 7.23 0.60 4.01
C GLU A 40 5.71 0.64 4.19
N ALA A 41 5.01 -0.47 3.92
CA ALA A 41 3.58 -0.58 4.15
C ALA A 41 3.23 -0.40 5.64
N ASP A 42 3.98 -1.02 6.55
CA ASP A 42 3.80 -0.88 7.99
C ASP A 42 4.06 0.57 8.46
N ASN A 43 5.07 1.26 7.89
CA ASN A 43 5.30 2.67 8.19
C ASN A 43 4.14 3.56 7.73
N SER A 44 3.65 3.37 6.51
CA SER A 44 2.49 4.12 6.00
C SER A 44 1.21 3.83 6.79
N VAL A 45 0.97 2.59 7.22
CA VAL A 45 -0.16 2.24 8.10
C VAL A 45 -0.10 3.02 9.42
N ARG A 46 1.08 3.15 10.02
CA ARG A 46 1.27 3.94 11.23
C ARG A 46 0.94 5.42 11.01
N GLU A 47 1.46 6.00 9.93
CA GLU A 47 1.19 7.40 9.58
C GLU A 47 -0.30 7.64 9.32
N LEU A 48 -0.93 6.80 8.48
CA LEU A 48 -2.34 6.94 8.10
C LEU A 48 -3.29 6.78 9.29
N ASN A 49 -3.02 5.84 10.21
CA ASN A 49 -3.82 5.70 11.42
C ASN A 49 -3.70 6.91 12.37
N ASN A 50 -2.56 7.62 12.36
CA ASN A 50 -2.40 8.86 13.13
C ASN A 50 -3.05 10.06 12.42
N THR A 51 -2.94 10.14 11.09
CA THR A 51 -3.52 11.24 10.30
C THR A 51 -5.03 11.15 10.19
N TYR A 52 -5.57 9.94 10.07
CA TYR A 52 -6.99 9.67 9.83
C TYR A 52 -7.55 8.71 10.89
N PRO A 53 -7.74 9.18 12.14
CA PRO A 53 -8.09 8.32 13.27
C PRO A 53 -9.50 7.70 13.17
N ASP A 54 -10.40 8.25 12.36
CA ASP A 54 -11.74 7.70 12.10
C ASP A 54 -11.73 6.46 11.21
N TYR A 55 -10.58 6.15 10.63
CA TYR A 55 -10.36 4.99 9.79
C TYR A 55 -9.33 4.08 10.46
N HIS A 56 -9.48 2.79 10.23
CA HIS A 56 -8.47 1.81 10.59
C HIS A 56 -7.79 1.31 9.32
N HIS A 57 -6.48 1.49 9.25
CA HIS A 57 -5.64 1.06 8.13
C HIS A 57 -4.82 -0.17 8.52
N TRP A 58 -4.63 -1.09 7.57
CA TRP A 58 -3.71 -2.24 7.69
C TRP A 58 -3.09 -2.59 6.34
N ALA A 59 -2.02 -3.40 6.37
CA ALA A 59 -1.33 -3.88 5.17
C ALA A 59 -1.74 -5.33 4.87
N GLU A 60 -1.96 -5.65 3.59
CA GLU A 60 -2.23 -7.01 3.11
C GLU A 60 -1.31 -7.36 1.94
N PRO A 61 -0.93 -8.64 1.77
CA PRO A 61 -0.24 -9.08 0.55
C PRO A 61 -1.06 -8.71 -0.69
N ASN A 62 -0.39 -8.24 -1.75
CA ASN A 62 -1.07 -7.93 -3.00
C ASN A 62 -1.52 -9.23 -3.69
N PRO A 63 -2.84 -9.49 -3.83
CA PRO A 63 -3.34 -10.73 -4.39
C PRO A 63 -3.05 -10.89 -5.89
N ARG A 64 -2.56 -9.86 -6.58
CA ARG A 64 -2.25 -9.91 -8.02
C ARG A 64 -0.84 -10.44 -8.34
N LEU A 65 -0.02 -10.66 -7.32
CA LEU A 65 1.37 -11.12 -7.45
C LEU A 65 1.59 -12.50 -6.82
N ASN A 66 0.53 -13.09 -6.27
CA ASN A 66 0.51 -14.44 -5.72
C ASN A 66 -0.13 -15.41 -6.70
#